data_AF-A0A497PJ82-F1
#
_entry.id   AF-A0A497PJ82-F1
#
_cell.length_a   1.000
_cell.length_b   1.000
_cell.length_c   1.000
_cell.angle_alpha   90.00
_cell.angle_beta   90.00
_cell.angle_gamma   90.00
#
_symmetry.space_group_name_H-M   'P 1'
#
loop_
_entity.id
_entity.type
_entity.pdbx_description
1 polymer ?
#
loop_
_entity_poly.entity_id
_entity_poly.type
_entity_poly.pdbx_seq_one_letter_code
_entity_poly.pdbx_strand_id
1 'polypeptide(L)' 'MSSTNEKLVMDFIENTKFPSSDETVRIKHLWDDRYRVNIWDDGPPSRITSSYFIKVTASGVQDVSV' A
#
# COMPACT_ATOMS: atom_id res chain seq x y z
N MET A 1 -3.24 -7.69 -15.46
CA MET A 1 -2.38 -6.52 -15.77
C MET A 1 -2.58 -5.54 -14.63
N SER A 2 -1.55 -5.25 -13.84
CA SER A 2 -1.63 -4.26 -12.75
C SER A 2 -1.62 -2.84 -13.37
N SER A 3 -2.44 -1.94 -12.84
CA SER A 3 -2.62 -0.58 -13.41
C SER A 3 -1.40 0.31 -13.10
N THR A 4 -1.11 1.32 -13.94
CA THR A 4 0.01 2.27 -13.73
C THR A 4 0.02 2.87 -12.33
N ASN A 5 -1.17 3.13 -11.76
CA ASN A 5 -1.33 3.70 -10.43
C ASN A 5 -0.97 2.71 -9.31
N GLU A 6 -1.25 1.41 -9.48
CA GLU A 6 -0.90 0.39 -8.48
C GLU A 6 0.62 0.22 -8.37
N LYS A 7 1.34 0.38 -9.49
CA LYS A 7 2.80 0.43 -9.50
C LYS A 7 3.33 1.66 -8.73
N LEU A 8 2.76 2.83 -8.96
CA LEU A 8 3.14 4.05 -8.21
C LEU A 8 2.92 3.88 -6.70
N VAL A 9 1.84 3.20 -6.31
CA VAL A 9 1.55 2.89 -4.90
C VAL A 9 2.58 1.91 -4.34
N MET A 10 2.93 0.84 -5.06
CA MET A 10 4.00 -0.09 -4.64
C MET A 10 5.34 0.63 -4.49
N ASP A 11 5.76 1.41 -5.50
CA ASP A 11 7.01 2.16 -5.48
C ASP A 11 7.06 3.10 -4.26
N PHE A 12 5.94 3.77 -3.93
CA PHE A 12 5.86 4.62 -2.73
C PHE A 12 6.04 3.82 -1.44
N ILE A 13 5.39 2.66 -1.31
CA ILE A 13 5.47 1.81 -0.10
C ILE A 13 6.89 1.29 0.11
N GLU A 14 7.53 0.78 -0.96
CA GLU A 14 8.90 0.27 -0.92
C GLU A 14 9.89 1.36 -0.49
N ASN A 15 9.71 2.60 -0.95
CA ASN A 15 10.62 3.71 -0.61
C ASN A 15 10.37 4.34 0.78
N THR A 16 9.15 4.27 1.31
CA THR A 16 8.78 5.03 2.53
C THR A 16 8.52 4.17 3.76
N LYS A 17 8.07 2.92 3.58
CA LYS A 17 7.63 2.05 4.68
C LYS A 17 8.44 0.78 4.83
N PHE A 18 9.36 0.48 3.89
CA PHE A 18 10.28 -0.68 3.90
C PHE A 18 9.71 -1.88 4.68
N PRO A 19 8.70 -2.58 4.12
CA PRO A 19 8.22 -3.81 4.74
C PRO A 19 9.40 -4.75 4.96
N SER A 20 9.44 -5.40 6.11
CA SER A 20 10.46 -6.42 6.38
C SER A 20 10.32 -7.60 5.41
N SER A 21 11.36 -8.43 5.28
CA SER A 21 11.35 -9.58 4.38
C SER A 21 10.25 -10.61 4.68
N ASP A 22 9.69 -10.55 5.89
CA ASP A 22 8.65 -11.45 6.39
C ASP A 22 7.26 -10.78 6.37
N GLU A 23 7.12 -9.67 5.64
CA GLU A 23 5.87 -8.94 5.50
C GLU A 23 5.36 -8.93 4.06
N THR A 24 4.08 -9.24 3.90
CA THR A 24 3.37 -9.17 2.63
C THR A 24 2.57 -7.89 2.51
N VAL A 25 2.83 -7.10 1.47
CA VAL A 25 2.03 -5.92 1.12
C VAL A 25 0.84 -6.33 0.25
N ARG A 26 -0.38 -5.95 0.67
CA ARG A 26 -1.60 -6.10 -0.13
C ARG A 26 -2.21 -4.74 -0.41
N ILE A 27 -2.30 -4.41 -1.69
CA ILE A 27 -2.95 -3.19 -2.18
C ILE A 27 -4.35 -3.53 -2.68
N LYS A 28 -5.33 -2.74 -2.24
CA LYS A 28 -6.70 -2.78 -2.75
C LYS A 28 -7.08 -1.42 -3.29
N HIS A 29 -7.37 -1.36 -4.59
CA HIS A 29 -7.94 -0.15 -5.20
C HIS A 29 -9.37 0.08 -4.72
N LEU A 30 -9.69 1.34 -4.43
CA LEU A 30 -10.99 1.85 -4.00
C LEU A 30 -11.53 2.80 -5.09
N TRP A 31 -12.42 3.73 -4.71
CA TRP A 31 -12.90 4.79 -5.59
C TRP A 31 -11.96 5.99 -5.56
N ASP A 32 -12.09 6.91 -6.54
CA ASP A 32 -11.38 8.21 -6.57
C ASP A 32 -9.84 8.07 -6.48
N ASP A 33 -9.29 7.05 -7.17
CA ASP A 33 -7.85 6.72 -7.17
C ASP A 33 -7.27 6.57 -5.76
N ARG A 34 -8.10 6.11 -4.81
CA ARG A 34 -7.68 5.77 -3.45
C ARG A 34 -7.35 4.29 -3.37
N TYR A 35 -6.37 3.98 -2.53
CA TYR A 35 -5.85 2.65 -2.33
C TYR A 35 -5.80 2.38 -0.84
N ARG A 36 -6.31 1.22 -0.42
CA ARG A 36 -6.04 0.69 0.91
C ARG A 36 -4.82 -0.21 0.82
N VAL A 37 -3.83 0.09 1.64
CA VAL A 37 -2.63 -0.73 1.80
C VAL A 37 -2.73 -1.44 3.13
N ASN A 38 -2.55 -2.75 3.11
CA ASN A 38 -2.38 -3.55 4.32
C ASN A 38 -1.03 -4.26 4.25
N ILE A 39 -0.21 -4.08 5.27
CA ILE A 39 1.00 -4.86 5.49
C ILE A 39 0.63 -5.99 6.44
N TRP A 40 0.95 -7.21 6.05
CA TRP A 40 0.68 -8.42 6.81
C TRP A 40 1.98 -9.05 7.27
N ASP A 41 2.03 -9.60 8.47
CA ASP A 41 3.09 -10.54 8.82
C ASP A 41 2.82 -11.90 8.15
N ASP A 42 3.89 -12.59 7.77
CA ASP A 42 3.83 -13.95 7.19
C ASP A 42 3.82 -15.05 8.27
N GLY A 43 3.85 -14.66 9.55
CA GLY A 43 3.77 -15.59 10.68
C GLY A 43 2.37 -16.18 10.89
N PRO A 44 2.21 -17.46 11.27
CA PRO A 44 0.90 -18.00 11.60
C PRO A 44 0.48 -17.66 13.05
N PRO A 45 -0.70 -17.05 13.29
CA PRO A 45 -1.69 -16.61 12.31
C PRO A 45 -1.31 -15.25 11.69
N SER A 46 -1.49 -15.13 10.37
CA SER A 46 -1.16 -13.88 9.65
C SER A 46 -2.09 -12.75 10.11
N ARG A 47 -1.50 -11.61 10.42
CA ARG A 47 -2.13 -10.41 10.99
C ARG A 47 -1.70 -9.18 10.21
N ILE A 48 -2.58 -8.19 10.22
CA ILE A 48 -2.26 -6.87 9.67
C ILE A 48 -1.35 -6.15 10.68
N THR A 49 -0.10 -5.89 10.31
CA THR A 49 0.85 -5.10 11.10
C THR A 49 0.64 -3.59 10.88
N SER A 50 0.20 -3.20 9.68
CA SER A 50 -0.08 -1.81 9.34
C SER A 50 -1.20 -1.68 8.30
N SER A 51 -2.02 -0.64 8.43
CA SER A 51 -3.11 -0.34 7.49
C SER A 51 -3.19 1.16 7.26
N TYR A 52 -3.10 1.60 6.02
CA TYR A 52 -3.17 3.01 5.65
C TYR A 52 -3.83 3.24 4.29
N PHE A 53 -4.20 4.50 4.05
CA PHE A 53 -4.82 4.92 2.81
C PHE A 53 -3.89 5.80 2.00
N ILE A 54 -3.78 5.50 0.72
CA ILE A 54 -3.04 6.29 -0.25
C ILE A 54 -4.03 6.85 -1.27
N LYS A 55 -3.84 8.10 -1.70
CA LYS A 55 -4.52 8.66 -2.87
C LYS A 55 -3.49 8.96 -3.94
N VAL A 56 -3.75 8.51 -5.16
CA VAL A 56 -2.98 8.92 -6.33
C VAL A 56 -3.66 10.14 -6.92
N THR A 57 -2.89 11.19 -7.14
CA THR A 57 -3.34 12.44 -7.75
C THR A 57 -2.49 12.76 -8.98
N ALA A 58 -2.88 13.74 -9.78
CA ALA A 58 -2.06 14.22 -10.90
C ALA A 58 -0.66 14.71 -10.45
N SER A 59 -0.51 15.08 -9.18
CA SER A 59 0.75 15.55 -8.59
C SER A 59 1.58 14.42 -7.96
N GLY A 60 1.08 13.17 -7.97
CA GLY A 60 1.77 12.01 -7.40
C GLY A 60 0.99 11.32 -6.29
N VAL A 61 1.71 10.53 -5.48
CA VAL A 61 1.17 9.70 -4.40
C VAL A 61 1.09 10.51 -3.10
N GLN A 62 -0.08 10.55 -2.47
CA GLN A 62 -0.31 11.21 -1.19
C GLN A 62 -0.77 10.20 -0.14
N ASP A 63 -0.08 10.16 1.01
CA ASP A 63 -0.56 9.45 2.19
C ASP A 63 -1.75 10.24 2.78
N VAL A 64 -2.89 9.58 2.90
CA VAL A 64 -4.15 10.16 3.40
C VAL A 64 -4.45 9.69 4.83
N SER A 65 -3.50 9.01 5.46
CA SER A 65 -3.61 8.62 6.85
C SER A 65 -3.68 9.86 7.74
N VAL A 66 -4.78 9.97 8.47
CA VAL A 66 -5.08 11.07 9.39
C VAL A 66 -4.37 10.86 10.72
#